data_AF-G7YLI9-F1
#
_entry.id   AF-G7YLI9-F1
#
_cell.length_a   1.000
_cell.length_b   1.000
_cell.length_c   1.000
_cell.angle_alpha   90.00
_cell.angle_beta   90.00
_cell.angle_gamma   90.00
#
_symmetry.space_group_name_H-M   'P 1'
#
loop_
_entity.id
_entity.type
_entity.pdbx_description
1 polymer ?
#
loop_
_entity_poly.entity_id
_entity_poly.type
_entity_poly.pdbx_seq_one_letter_code
_entity_poly.pdbx_strand_id
1 'polypeptide(L)'
;MTRVDTYNHLWLKTQAAIKAIHHSTSEYDFFFKADDDTFAVLPNMRKLLATHSPKEPVMFGKLISDYCPPGFLSGGAGYVLSHESFRRIVEQGIDKHPACLTKEVDMEDVRICRCARALGIDMVEPKGRFQRPLFFHMFPKWIYGDNANSVNQIFNSPNITTSNGERLHIPYNPDQISFHYIQPAQLYIIEFLLYFLHPVGLN
;
A
#
# COMPACT_ATOMS: atom_id res chain seq x y z
N MET A 1 -24.67 8.42 -17.24
CA MET A 1 -23.86 9.51 -16.64
C MET A 1 -22.77 8.88 -15.82
N THR A 2 -21.51 9.05 -16.23
CA THR A 2 -20.35 8.78 -15.38
C THR A 2 -20.40 9.76 -14.20
N ARG A 3 -20.32 9.26 -12.97
CA ARG A 3 -20.36 10.09 -11.76
C ARG A 3 -19.15 11.03 -11.72
N VAL A 4 -19.30 12.19 -11.07
CA VAL A 4 -18.20 13.14 -10.87
C VAL A 4 -17.10 12.47 -10.06
N ASP A 5 -15.84 12.62 -10.47
CA ASP A 5 -14.71 12.05 -9.74
C ASP A 5 -14.46 12.84 -8.44
N THR A 6 -14.68 12.20 -7.29
CA THR A 6 -14.47 12.77 -5.96
C THR A 6 -13.91 11.73 -4.99
N TYR A 7 -13.34 12.20 -3.87
CA TYR A 7 -12.84 11.34 -2.80
C TYR A 7 -13.90 10.35 -2.28
N ASN A 8 -15.17 10.76 -2.21
CA ASN A 8 -16.26 9.91 -1.72
C ASN A 8 -16.63 8.79 -2.70
N HIS A 9 -16.16 8.85 -3.94
CA HIS A 9 -16.46 7.88 -5.00
C HIS A 9 -15.27 6.94 -5.28
N LEU A 10 -14.21 6.97 -4.47
CA LEU A 10 -13.00 6.18 -4.69
C LEU A 10 -13.30 4.68 -4.78
N TRP A 11 -14.22 4.16 -3.97
CA TRP A 11 -14.58 2.74 -4.05
C TRP A 11 -15.17 2.36 -5.41
N LEU A 12 -16.08 3.16 -5.97
CA LEU A 12 -16.63 2.89 -7.30
C LEU A 12 -15.58 3.07 -8.39
N LYS A 13 -14.64 4.02 -8.21
CA LYS A 13 -13.50 4.18 -9.10
C LYS A 13 -12.63 2.92 -9.11
N THR A 14 -12.28 2.39 -7.93
CA THR A 14 -11.53 1.13 -7.80
C THR A 14 -12.29 -0.02 -8.45
N GLN A 15 -13.59 -0.18 -8.19
CA GLN A 15 -14.40 -1.22 -8.82
C GLN A 15 -14.41 -1.10 -10.34
N ALA A 16 -14.56 0.12 -10.87
CA ALA A 16 -14.55 0.36 -12.31
C ALA A 16 -13.19 0.04 -12.93
N ALA A 17 -12.08 0.44 -12.30
CA ALA A 17 -10.73 0.14 -12.75
C ALA A 17 -10.45 -1.37 -12.76
N ILE A 18 -10.80 -2.06 -11.67
CA ILE A 18 -10.67 -3.52 -11.53
C ILE A 18 -11.49 -4.24 -12.62
N LYS A 19 -12.74 -3.83 -12.88
CA LYS A 19 -13.54 -4.41 -13.96
C LYS A 19 -12.92 -4.14 -15.33
N ALA A 20 -12.41 -2.93 -15.57
CA ALA A 20 -11.86 -2.53 -16.87
C ALA A 20 -10.63 -3.35 -17.26
N ILE A 21 -9.76 -3.68 -16.31
CA ILE A 21 -8.53 -4.45 -16.58
C ILE A 21 -8.73 -5.97 -16.42
N HIS A 22 -9.95 -6.43 -16.11
CA HIS A 22 -10.22 -7.86 -15.89
C HIS A 22 -9.89 -8.72 -17.11
N HIS A 23 -10.15 -8.22 -18.33
CA HIS A 23 -9.89 -8.97 -19.55
C HIS A 23 -8.39 -9.23 -19.81
N SER A 24 -7.51 -8.42 -19.22
CA SER A 24 -6.06 -8.58 -19.33
C SER A 24 -5.45 -9.33 -18.15
N THR A 25 -6.25 -9.88 -17.21
CA THR A 25 -5.68 -10.43 -15.97
C THR A 25 -4.79 -11.63 -16.20
N SER A 26 -5.05 -12.44 -17.22
CA SER A 26 -4.22 -13.61 -17.56
C SER A 26 -2.77 -13.25 -17.92
N GLU A 27 -2.48 -11.98 -18.19
CA GLU A 27 -1.14 -11.51 -18.57
C GLU A 27 -0.29 -11.08 -17.36
N TYR A 28 -0.87 -10.96 -16.16
CA TYR A 28 -0.19 -10.42 -14.98
C TYR A 28 -0.32 -11.32 -13.75
N ASP A 29 0.81 -11.51 -13.06
CA ASP A 29 0.88 -12.28 -11.81
C ASP A 29 0.39 -11.48 -10.59
N PHE A 30 0.59 -10.15 -10.61
CA PHE A 30 0.28 -9.26 -9.51
C PHE A 30 -0.20 -7.89 -10.02
N PHE A 31 -1.06 -7.25 -9.23
CA PHE A 31 -1.67 -5.96 -9.54
C PHE A 31 -1.37 -4.98 -8.41
N PHE A 32 -0.83 -3.80 -8.72
CA PHE A 32 -0.52 -2.78 -7.71
C PHE A 32 -1.47 -1.58 -7.87
N LYS A 33 -2.25 -1.30 -6.82
CA LYS A 33 -3.04 -0.07 -6.71
C LYS A 33 -2.26 0.94 -5.89
N ALA A 34 -2.21 2.18 -6.36
CA ALA A 34 -1.56 3.30 -5.70
C ALA A 34 -2.34 4.60 -5.94
N ASP A 35 -2.04 5.62 -5.13
CA ASP A 35 -2.50 7.00 -5.36
C ASP A 35 -1.49 7.74 -6.26
N ASP A 36 -1.88 8.89 -6.81
CA ASP A 36 -1.03 9.69 -7.70
C ASP A 36 0.11 10.43 -6.96
N ASP A 37 0.10 10.38 -5.63
CA ASP A 37 1.15 10.86 -4.72
C ASP A 37 1.87 9.72 -3.97
N THR A 38 1.81 8.50 -4.51
CA THR A 38 2.58 7.33 -4.05
C THR A 38 3.86 7.14 -4.87
N PHE A 39 5.03 7.07 -4.23
CA PHE A 39 6.27 6.60 -4.88
C PHE A 39 6.50 5.12 -4.58
N ALA A 40 6.83 4.32 -5.59
CA ALA A 40 7.13 2.90 -5.42
C ALA A 40 8.51 2.50 -5.97
N VAL A 41 9.31 1.84 -5.14
CA VAL A 41 10.59 1.24 -5.52
C VAL A 41 10.33 -0.14 -6.13
N LEU A 42 10.02 -0.17 -7.43
CA LEU A 42 9.61 -1.40 -8.12
C LEU A 42 10.60 -2.58 -8.00
N PRO A 43 11.93 -2.41 -8.00
CA PRO A 43 12.85 -3.52 -7.76
C PRO A 43 12.65 -4.19 -6.38
N ASN A 44 12.42 -3.40 -5.32
CA ASN A 44 12.12 -3.91 -3.99
C ASN A 44 10.77 -4.63 -3.95
N MET A 45 9.77 -4.10 -4.66
CA MET A 45 8.49 -4.77 -4.82
C MET A 45 8.63 -6.12 -5.53
N ARG A 46 9.35 -6.17 -6.66
CA ARG A 46 9.62 -7.43 -7.39
C ARG A 46 10.33 -8.46 -6.50
N LYS A 47 11.29 -8.03 -5.68
CA LYS A 47 11.96 -8.90 -4.71
C LYS A 47 10.99 -9.54 -3.72
N LEU A 48 10.02 -8.78 -3.19
CA LEU A 48 8.97 -9.33 -2.34
C LEU A 48 8.08 -10.31 -3.12
N LEU A 49 7.61 -9.93 -4.31
CA LEU A 49 6.65 -10.72 -5.06
C LEU A 49 7.24 -12.02 -5.62
N ALA A 50 8.55 -12.04 -5.91
CA ALA A 50 9.25 -13.24 -6.39
C ALA A 50 9.23 -14.41 -5.39
N THR A 51 8.96 -14.17 -4.10
CA THR A 51 8.87 -15.22 -3.08
C THR A 51 7.43 -15.67 -2.80
N HIS A 52 6.46 -15.22 -3.59
CA HIS A 52 5.05 -15.51 -3.38
C HIS A 52 4.41 -16.07 -4.66
N SER A 53 3.50 -17.02 -4.48
CA SER A 53 2.73 -17.57 -5.59
C SER A 53 1.58 -16.62 -5.94
N PRO A 54 1.39 -16.25 -7.23
CA PRO A 54 0.25 -15.43 -7.65
C PRO A 54 -1.09 -16.17 -7.54
N LYS A 55 -1.06 -17.49 -7.33
CA LYS A 55 -2.25 -18.35 -7.16
C LYS A 55 -2.77 -18.36 -5.72
N GLU A 56 -1.98 -17.88 -4.76
CA GLU A 56 -2.43 -17.76 -3.37
C GLU A 56 -3.26 -16.49 -3.22
N PRO A 57 -4.44 -16.54 -2.56
CA PRO A 57 -5.32 -15.39 -2.42
C PRO A 57 -4.78 -14.43 -1.34
N VAL A 58 -3.75 -13.65 -1.68
CA VAL A 58 -3.11 -12.71 -0.76
C VAL A 58 -3.02 -11.28 -1.34
N MET A 59 -3.16 -10.31 -0.44
CA MET A 59 -2.85 -8.90 -0.67
C MET A 59 -1.73 -8.43 0.28
N PHE A 60 -0.84 -7.58 -0.23
CA PHE A 60 0.28 -7.01 0.53
C PHE A 60 0.17 -5.49 0.62
N GLY A 61 0.48 -4.91 1.77
CA GLY A 61 0.49 -3.46 1.92
C GLY A 61 0.87 -3.02 3.34
N LYS A 62 0.56 -1.77 3.68
CA LYS A 62 0.72 -1.25 5.04
C LYS A 62 -0.56 -1.53 5.84
N LEU A 63 -0.50 -2.38 6.87
CA LEU A 63 -1.68 -2.68 7.69
C LEU A 63 -1.92 -1.55 8.69
N ILE A 64 -3.17 -1.08 8.76
CA ILE A 64 -3.67 -0.09 9.72
C ILE A 64 -4.75 -0.77 10.56
N SER A 65 -4.51 -0.85 11.87
CA SER A 65 -5.36 -1.58 12.82
C SER A 65 -6.61 -0.77 13.20
N ASP A 66 -7.53 -0.60 12.26
CA ASP A 66 -8.83 0.07 12.47
C ASP A 66 -9.87 -0.41 11.43
N TYR A 67 -11.14 0.01 11.56
CA TYR A 67 -12.31 -0.10 10.65
C TYR A 67 -12.71 -1.49 10.07
N CYS A 68 -11.78 -2.44 10.07
CA CYS A 68 -11.84 -3.73 9.41
C CYS A 68 -10.88 -4.67 10.15
N PRO A 69 -11.26 -5.29 11.28
CA PRO A 69 -10.35 -6.07 12.14
C PRO A 69 -9.73 -7.32 11.49
N PRO A 70 -8.43 -7.63 11.69
CA PRO A 70 -7.47 -6.89 12.54
C PRO A 70 -6.93 -5.57 11.97
N GLY A 71 -7.17 -5.28 10.69
CA GLY A 71 -6.83 -4.00 10.06
C GLY A 71 -7.08 -3.99 8.54
N PHE A 72 -7.01 -2.84 7.89
CA PHE A 72 -7.06 -2.71 6.42
C PHE A 72 -5.68 -2.33 5.87
N LEU A 73 -5.46 -2.53 4.57
CA LEU A 73 -4.24 -2.08 3.90
C LEU A 73 -4.42 -0.62 3.47
N SER A 74 -3.53 0.28 3.88
CA SER A 74 -3.60 1.72 3.55
C SER A 74 -3.67 1.95 2.04
N GLY A 75 -4.70 2.67 1.58
CA GLY A 75 -4.86 3.01 0.17
C GLY A 75 -3.73 3.86 -0.40
N GLY A 76 -3.20 4.80 0.39
CA GLY A 76 -2.15 5.74 -0.01
C GLY A 76 -0.74 5.16 -0.03
N ALA A 77 -0.41 4.24 0.90
CA ALA A 77 0.81 3.45 0.77
C ALA A 77 0.78 2.55 -0.48
N GLY A 78 -0.41 2.33 -1.05
CA GLY A 78 -0.68 1.36 -2.08
C GLY A 78 -0.73 -0.06 -1.51
N TYR A 79 -1.38 -0.94 -2.28
CA TYR A 79 -1.46 -2.36 -1.97
C TYR A 79 -1.34 -3.20 -3.24
N VAL A 80 -0.73 -4.37 -3.10
CA VAL A 80 -0.59 -5.37 -4.15
C VAL A 80 -1.65 -6.44 -3.97
N LEU A 81 -2.28 -6.86 -5.05
CA LEU A 81 -3.13 -8.05 -5.11
C LEU A 81 -2.41 -9.14 -5.91
N SER A 82 -2.41 -10.36 -5.40
CA SER A 82 -2.13 -11.54 -6.20
C SER A 82 -3.15 -11.70 -7.34
N HIS A 83 -2.78 -12.45 -8.37
CA HIS A 83 -3.69 -12.80 -9.45
C HIS A 83 -4.99 -13.45 -8.93
N GLU A 84 -4.88 -14.40 -8.00
CA GLU A 84 -6.05 -15.05 -7.43
C GLU A 84 -6.93 -14.09 -6.61
N SER A 85 -6.33 -13.18 -5.82
CA SER A 85 -7.09 -12.15 -5.12
C SER A 85 -7.85 -11.25 -6.07
N PHE A 86 -7.18 -10.77 -7.13
CA PHE A 86 -7.81 -9.93 -8.14
C PHE A 86 -9.00 -10.65 -8.78
N ARG A 87 -8.77 -11.88 -9.24
CA ARG A 87 -9.80 -12.72 -9.87
C ARG A 87 -11.01 -12.91 -8.96
N ARG A 88 -10.81 -13.29 -7.69
CA ARG A 88 -11.90 -13.44 -6.71
C ARG A 88 -12.69 -12.15 -6.52
N ILE A 89 -12.01 -11.01 -6.37
CA ILE A 89 -12.67 -9.72 -6.20
C ILE A 89 -13.58 -9.41 -7.39
N VAL A 90 -13.14 -9.63 -8.62
CA VAL A 90 -13.95 -9.33 -9.81
C VAL A 90 -15.05 -10.37 -10.03
N GLU A 91 -14.68 -11.65 -9.97
CA GLU A 91 -15.55 -12.75 -10.40
C GLU A 91 -16.53 -13.21 -9.33
N GLN A 92 -16.24 -12.96 -8.06
CA GLN A 92 -17.06 -13.43 -6.93
C GLN A 92 -17.49 -12.28 -6.03
N GLY A 93 -16.72 -11.19 -5.97
CA GLY A 93 -16.98 -10.05 -5.11
C GLY A 93 -17.91 -9.02 -5.73
N ILE A 94 -17.39 -8.19 -6.63
CA ILE A 94 -18.07 -7.01 -7.14
C ILE A 94 -19.38 -7.41 -7.83
N ASP A 95 -20.48 -6.74 -7.48
CA ASP A 95 -21.86 -7.00 -7.92
C ASP A 95 -22.45 -8.36 -7.50
N LYS A 96 -21.69 -9.23 -6.84
CA LYS A 96 -22.05 -10.64 -6.57
C LYS A 96 -22.10 -10.99 -5.09
N HIS A 97 -21.22 -10.43 -4.28
CA HIS A 97 -21.13 -10.70 -2.85
C HIS A 97 -21.62 -9.51 -2.01
N PRO A 98 -22.49 -9.71 -1.00
CA PRO A 98 -23.06 -8.61 -0.20
C PRO A 98 -22.02 -7.81 0.60
N ALA A 99 -20.87 -8.41 0.94
CA ALA A 99 -19.77 -7.69 1.58
C ALA A 99 -19.02 -6.73 0.64
N CYS A 100 -19.11 -6.96 -0.68
CA CYS A 100 -18.46 -6.18 -1.73
C CYS A 100 -19.46 -5.16 -2.31
N LEU A 101 -20.01 -4.31 -1.44
CA LEU A 101 -21.10 -3.40 -1.77
C LEU A 101 -20.81 -2.57 -3.02
N THR A 102 -21.84 -2.25 -3.79
CA THR A 102 -21.77 -1.35 -4.97
C THR A 102 -22.21 0.07 -4.62
N LYS A 103 -22.25 0.39 -3.32
CA LYS A 103 -22.65 1.70 -2.78
C LYS A 103 -21.44 2.41 -2.19
N GLU A 104 -21.44 3.73 -2.30
CA GLU A 104 -20.41 4.63 -1.75
C GLU A 104 -20.70 4.87 -0.28
N VAL A 105 -20.14 4.02 0.54
CA VAL A 105 -20.18 4.13 1.99
C VAL A 105 -18.77 3.82 2.46
N ASP A 106 -18.24 4.51 3.47
CA ASP A 106 -16.85 4.36 3.97
C ASP A 106 -15.72 4.63 2.95
N MET A 107 -14.48 4.52 3.43
CA MET A 107 -13.25 4.65 2.66
C MET A 107 -13.03 3.43 1.74
N GLU A 108 -12.40 3.67 0.60
CA GLU A 108 -12.12 2.66 -0.44
C GLU A 108 -11.32 1.46 0.09
N ASP A 109 -10.28 1.74 0.87
CA ASP A 109 -9.39 0.74 1.46
C ASP A 109 -10.06 -0.10 2.55
N VAL A 110 -10.99 0.50 3.32
CA VAL A 110 -11.88 -0.24 4.22
C VAL A 110 -12.86 -1.13 3.45
N ARG A 111 -13.36 -0.67 2.31
CA ARG A 111 -14.32 -1.44 1.49
C ARG A 111 -13.67 -2.62 0.81
N ILE A 112 -12.51 -2.44 0.19
CA ILE A 112 -11.78 -3.56 -0.39
C ILE A 112 -11.33 -4.55 0.68
N CYS A 113 -10.98 -4.08 1.89
CA CYS A 113 -10.69 -4.95 3.03
C CYS A 113 -11.87 -5.86 3.40
N ARG A 114 -13.08 -5.31 3.55
CA ARG A 114 -14.30 -6.08 3.86
C ARG A 114 -14.61 -7.10 2.76
N CYS A 115 -14.46 -6.68 1.50
CA CYS A 115 -14.65 -7.55 0.35
C CYS A 115 -13.63 -8.70 0.33
N ALA A 116 -12.34 -8.37 0.45
CA ALA A 116 -11.25 -9.33 0.45
C ALA A 116 -11.42 -10.41 1.52
N ARG A 117 -11.73 -10.01 2.77
CA ARG A 117 -11.97 -10.98 3.85
C ARG A 117 -13.14 -11.91 3.59
N ALA A 118 -14.24 -11.38 3.07
CA ALA A 118 -15.40 -12.19 2.75
C ALA A 118 -15.12 -13.23 1.65
N LEU A 119 -14.12 -12.98 0.80
CA LEU A 119 -13.67 -13.86 -0.26
C LEU A 119 -12.49 -14.76 0.15
N GLY A 120 -12.15 -14.79 1.44
CA GLY A 120 -11.04 -15.58 1.96
C GLY A 120 -9.68 -15.15 1.39
N ILE A 121 -9.49 -13.85 1.19
CA ILE A 121 -8.21 -13.25 0.79
C ILE A 121 -7.47 -12.77 2.04
N ASP A 122 -6.24 -13.23 2.20
CA ASP A 122 -5.35 -12.80 3.27
C ASP A 122 -4.80 -11.40 3.01
N MET A 123 -4.64 -10.61 4.06
CA MET A 123 -4.00 -9.29 3.99
C MET A 123 -2.80 -9.27 4.91
N VAL A 124 -1.64 -9.00 4.34
CA VAL A 124 -0.35 -9.15 5.00
C VAL A 124 0.40 -7.83 4.97
N GLU A 125 0.96 -7.43 6.12
CA GLU A 125 2.01 -6.41 6.18
C GLU A 125 3.38 -7.08 6.03
N PRO A 126 4.01 -7.02 4.84
CA PRO A 126 5.32 -7.61 4.67
C PRO A 126 6.36 -6.78 5.43
N LYS A 127 7.29 -7.50 6.05
CA LYS A 127 8.38 -6.94 6.84
C LYS A 127 9.72 -7.38 6.24
N GLY A 128 10.64 -6.44 6.08
CA GLY A 128 11.99 -6.74 5.63
C GLY A 128 12.96 -6.89 6.78
N ARG A 129 14.18 -6.39 6.57
CA ARG A 129 15.21 -6.34 7.62
C ARG A 129 14.71 -5.66 8.89
N PHE A 130 15.14 -6.19 10.03
CA PHE A 130 14.78 -5.70 11.37
C PHE A 130 13.27 -5.67 11.64
N GLN A 131 12.49 -6.53 10.98
CA GLN A 131 11.02 -6.62 11.14
C GLN A 131 10.28 -5.29 10.84
N ARG A 132 10.89 -4.42 10.02
CA ARG A 132 10.29 -3.14 9.64
C ARG A 132 9.37 -3.29 8.42
N PRO A 133 8.17 -2.66 8.41
CA PRO A 133 7.23 -2.71 7.29
C PRO A 133 7.86 -2.24 5.97
N LEU A 134 7.50 -2.88 4.86
CA LEU A 134 7.99 -2.50 3.53
C LEU A 134 7.14 -1.40 2.87
N PHE A 135 5.86 -1.30 3.22
CA PHE A 135 4.96 -0.26 2.73
C PHE A 135 4.84 0.85 3.77
N PHE A 136 4.86 2.11 3.35
CA PHE A 136 4.85 3.25 4.27
C PHE A 136 3.82 4.30 3.86
N HIS A 137 2.89 4.62 4.78
CA HIS A 137 1.72 5.48 4.54
C HIS A 137 1.95 6.96 4.88
N MET A 138 3.20 7.36 5.14
CA MET A 138 3.55 8.74 5.49
C MET A 138 4.77 9.20 4.71
N PHE A 139 4.83 10.50 4.38
CA PHE A 139 6.05 11.06 3.80
C PHE A 139 7.17 11.14 4.84
N PRO A 140 8.43 10.85 4.46
CA PRO A 140 9.62 11.05 5.27
C PRO A 140 9.67 12.32 6.14
N LYS A 141 9.26 13.50 5.64
CA LYS A 141 9.30 14.74 6.45
C LYS A 141 8.46 14.68 7.73
N TRP A 142 7.36 13.93 7.72
CA TRP A 142 6.51 13.79 8.90
C TRP A 142 7.17 12.96 10.00
N ILE A 143 8.21 12.20 9.64
CA ILE A 143 9.10 11.51 10.59
C ILE A 143 10.09 12.50 11.21
N TYR A 144 10.54 13.50 10.45
CA TYR A 144 11.57 14.45 10.86
C TYR A 144 11.04 15.70 11.59
N GLY A 145 9.72 15.81 11.75
CA GLY A 145 9.07 16.75 12.66
C GLY A 145 9.08 18.20 12.18
N ASP A 146 7.96 18.67 11.65
CA ASP A 146 7.67 20.11 11.55
C ASP A 146 6.84 20.59 12.76
N ASN A 147 6.43 19.70 13.67
CA ASN A 147 5.74 20.06 14.92
C ASN A 147 5.96 19.01 16.02
N ALA A 148 5.98 19.43 17.29
CA ALA A 148 6.16 18.56 18.46
C ALA A 148 5.14 17.39 18.56
N ASN A 149 4.01 17.48 17.84
CA ASN A 149 2.99 16.42 17.77
C ASN A 149 3.33 15.28 16.80
N SER A 150 4.15 15.51 15.76
CA SER A 150 4.56 14.49 14.77
C SER A 150 5.44 13.42 15.42
N VAL A 151 6.27 13.88 16.34
CA VAL A 151 7.22 13.10 17.13
C VAL A 151 6.48 12.11 18.05
N ASN A 152 5.36 12.51 18.66
CA ASN A 152 4.55 11.65 19.52
C ASN A 152 3.84 10.49 18.79
N GLN A 153 3.48 10.64 17.51
CA GLN A 153 2.85 9.55 16.75
C GLN A 153 3.84 8.44 16.38
N ILE A 154 5.10 8.79 16.17
CA ILE A 154 6.19 7.82 15.94
C ILE A 154 6.47 7.08 17.25
N PHE A 155 6.56 7.79 18.37
CA PHE A 155 6.85 7.21 19.69
C PHE A 155 5.73 6.33 20.28
N ASN A 156 4.48 6.50 19.85
CA ASN A 156 3.37 5.62 20.25
C ASN A 156 3.31 4.31 19.44
N SER A 157 4.24 4.07 18.51
CA SER A 157 4.35 2.77 17.84
C SER A 157 5.05 1.77 18.76
N PRO A 158 4.45 0.60 19.07
CA PRO A 158 4.94 -0.33 20.11
C PRO A 158 6.30 -0.99 19.81
N ASN A 159 6.97 -0.63 18.70
CA ASN A 159 8.24 -1.19 18.26
C ASN A 159 9.42 -0.18 18.32
N ILE A 160 9.25 0.99 18.94
CA ILE A 160 10.33 1.99 19.06
C ILE A 160 10.77 2.10 20.52
N THR A 161 11.70 1.24 20.93
CA THR A 161 12.38 1.36 22.22
C THR A 161 13.52 2.37 22.11
N THR A 162 13.34 3.55 22.72
CA THR A 162 14.41 4.55 22.83
C THR A 162 15.26 4.24 24.08
N SER A 163 16.27 3.39 23.95
CA SER A 163 17.38 3.40 24.90
C SER A 163 18.32 4.55 24.53
N ASN A 164 18.50 5.44 25.50
CA ASN A 164 19.28 6.68 25.44
C ASN A 164 20.60 6.56 24.66
N GLY A 165 20.72 7.30 23.55
CA GLY A 165 21.98 7.54 22.85
C GLY A 165 22.05 7.14 21.39
N GLU A 166 21.02 6.46 20.84
CA GLU A 166 21.07 6.02 19.45
C GLU A 166 20.47 7.06 18.49
N ARG A 167 21.28 7.40 17.49
CA ARG A 167 20.95 8.16 16.27
C ARG A 167 19.48 7.95 15.90
N LEU A 168 18.77 9.06 15.69
CA LEU A 168 17.49 9.18 14.98
C LEU A 168 17.10 7.85 14.32
N HIS A 169 16.36 7.00 15.03
CA HIS A 169 15.95 5.67 14.54
C HIS A 169 14.86 5.89 13.52
N ILE A 170 15.28 6.33 12.34
CA ILE A 170 14.38 6.56 11.24
C ILE A 170 13.78 5.19 10.90
N PRO A 171 12.44 5.05 10.86
CA PRO A 171 11.80 3.76 10.64
C PRO A 171 11.98 3.19 9.23
N TYR A 172 12.94 3.67 8.44
CA TYR A 172 13.15 3.20 7.08
C TYR A 172 13.75 1.81 7.05
N ASN A 173 13.16 1.00 6.17
CA ASN A 173 13.74 -0.23 5.72
C ASN A 173 14.53 0.07 4.43
N PRO A 174 15.81 -0.33 4.28
CA PRO A 174 16.47 -0.19 2.98
C PRO A 174 15.81 -1.04 1.88
N ASP A 175 14.91 -1.97 2.23
CA ASP A 175 14.03 -2.67 1.30
C ASP A 175 12.65 -1.99 1.13
N GLN A 176 12.48 -0.69 1.49
CA GLN A 176 11.17 -0.02 1.39
C GLN A 176 10.60 -0.14 -0.03
N ILE A 177 9.32 -0.48 -0.11
CA ILE A 177 8.58 -0.65 -1.35
C ILE A 177 7.85 0.63 -1.74
N SER A 178 7.22 1.32 -0.80
CA SER A 178 6.43 2.52 -1.13
C SER A 178 6.38 3.57 -0.04
N PHE A 179 6.11 4.80 -0.48
CA PHE A 179 5.93 5.99 0.34
C PHE A 179 4.71 6.77 -0.17
N HIS A 180 3.97 7.39 0.74
CA HIS A 180 2.77 8.19 0.43
C HIS A 180 2.97 9.68 0.76
N TYR A 181 2.08 10.54 0.28
CA TYR A 181 2.14 12.00 0.39
C TYR A 181 3.40 12.62 -0.25
N ILE A 182 3.81 12.08 -1.40
CA ILE A 182 4.97 12.54 -2.17
C ILE A 182 4.51 13.64 -3.14
N GLN A 183 5.10 14.83 -3.04
CA GLN A 183 4.77 15.92 -3.97
C GLN A 183 5.26 15.59 -5.40
N PRO A 184 4.64 16.15 -6.46
CA PRO A 184 5.03 15.83 -7.83
C PRO A 184 6.52 15.98 -8.13
N ALA A 185 7.15 17.09 -7.71
CA ALA A 185 8.60 17.29 -7.89
C ALA A 185 9.44 16.28 -7.11
N GLN A 186 8.96 15.83 -5.94
CA GLN A 186 9.66 14.85 -5.11
C GLN A 186 9.67 13.46 -5.77
N LEU A 187 8.62 13.06 -6.50
CA LEU A 187 8.61 11.80 -7.26
C LEU A 187 9.82 11.72 -8.19
N TYR A 188 10.02 12.75 -9.02
CA TYR A 188 11.14 12.82 -9.96
C TYR A 188 12.50 12.92 -9.28
N ILE A 189 12.60 13.68 -8.18
CA ILE A 189 13.85 13.78 -7.42
C ILE A 189 14.23 12.42 -6.82
N ILE A 190 13.27 11.71 -6.21
CA ILE A 190 13.53 10.38 -5.64
C ILE A 190 13.94 9.40 -6.74
N GLU A 191 13.25 9.41 -7.89
CA GLU A 191 13.61 8.58 -9.03
C GLU A 191 15.03 8.87 -9.53
N PHE A 192 15.36 10.16 -9.70
CA PHE A 192 16.70 10.61 -10.08
C PHE A 192 17.77 10.11 -9.10
N LEU A 193 17.54 10.28 -7.80
CA LEU A 193 18.48 9.88 -6.75
C LEU A 193 18.67 8.37 -6.65
N LEU A 194 17.63 7.57 -6.91
CA LEU A 194 17.69 6.12 -6.76
C LEU A 194 18.19 5.40 -8.03
N TYR A 195 17.89 5.93 -9.21
CA TYR A 195 18.09 5.19 -10.47
C TYR A 195 19.03 5.86 -11.47
N PHE A 196 19.34 7.15 -11.31
CA PHE A 196 20.14 7.89 -12.29
C PHE A 196 21.42 8.46 -11.70
N LEU A 197 21.37 8.94 -10.45
CA LEU A 197 22.54 9.44 -9.76
C LEU A 197 23.37 8.26 -9.23
N HIS A 198 24.54 8.05 -9.81
CA HIS A 198 25.51 7.05 -9.36
C HIS A 198 26.81 7.72 -8.90
N PRO A 199 26.87 8.23 -7.66
CA PRO A 199 28.10 8.80 -7.13
C PRO A 199 29.18 7.72 -7.02
N VAL A 200 30.39 8.04 -7.45
CA VAL A 200 31.53 7.12 -7.34
C VAL A 200 31.81 6.84 -5.86
N GLY A 201 31.88 5.56 -5.49
CA GLY A 201 32.26 5.11 -4.14
C GLY A 201 31.11 4.80 -3.17
N LEU A 202 29.86 4.79 -3.63
CA LEU A 202 28.69 4.35 -2.84
C LEU A 202 28.09 3.09 -3.49
N ASN A 203 28.13 1.96 -2.78
CA ASN A 203 27.41 0.71 -3.10
C ASN A 203 26.59 0.26 -1.88
#